data_AF-A0A7S1S8V9-F1
#
_entry.id   AF-A0A7S1S8V9-F1
#
_cell.length_a   1.000
_cell.length_b   1.000
_cell.length_c   1.000
_cell.angle_alpha   90.00
_cell.angle_beta   90.00
_cell.angle_gamma   90.00
#
_symmetry.space_group_name_H-M   'P 1'
#
loop_
_entity.id
_entity.type
_entity.pdbx_description
1 polymer ?
#
loop_
_entity_poly.entity_id
_entity_poly.type
_entity_poly.pdbx_seq_one_letter_code
_entity_poly.pdbx_strand_id
1 'polypeptide(L)'
;MAKDGWEVKAIDEAQGLFELSLPAVRFALPMGVVTLPPPRFRTSLREPRVSTGGYTEHTQADMVLQNGKDICTVELGFPFGKTFCVSAAGWGRARIGFEGDTVRISCDIQAGLELPRVPGLRSIMELFVRTYLTDSVLECSMALARAADELADEEVHASGPPPRLAAA
;
A
#
# COMPACT_ATOMS: atom_id res chain seq x y z
N MET A 1 -15.91 -0.68 6.69
CA MET A 1 -15.86 0.78 6.94
C MET A 1 -14.48 1.12 7.47
N ALA A 2 -13.48 1.10 6.59
CA ALA A 2 -12.25 1.87 6.75
C ALA A 2 -12.45 3.06 5.80
N LYS A 3 -12.49 4.27 6.32
CA LYS A 3 -12.63 5.50 5.54
C LYS A 3 -11.32 6.26 5.75
N ASP A 4 -10.61 6.51 4.66
CA ASP A 4 -9.52 7.50 4.50
C ASP A 4 -8.52 7.59 5.67
N GLY A 5 -7.33 6.99 5.54
CA GLY A 5 -6.39 6.95 6.67
C GLY A 5 -4.93 6.66 6.39
N TRP A 6 -4.48 6.69 5.13
CA TRP A 6 -3.05 6.62 4.86
C TRP A 6 -2.40 7.94 5.23
N GLU A 7 -1.55 7.90 6.24
CA GLU A 7 -0.63 8.98 6.52
C GLU A 7 0.66 8.73 5.74
N VAL A 8 1.02 9.69 4.89
CA VAL A 8 2.29 9.71 4.17
C VAL A 8 3.20 10.70 4.86
N LYS A 9 4.35 10.23 5.31
CA LYS A 9 5.37 11.08 5.92
C LYS A 9 6.68 10.95 5.15
N ALA A 10 7.20 12.08 4.67
CA ALA A 10 8.53 12.14 4.12
C ALA A 10 9.58 11.77 5.19
N ILE A 11 10.46 10.83 4.85
CA ILE A 11 11.69 10.56 5.61
C ILE A 11 12.85 11.28 4.92
N ASP A 12 12.97 11.12 3.61
CA ASP A 12 13.97 11.77 2.76
C ASP A 12 13.42 11.88 1.32
N GLU A 13 12.81 13.03 0.99
CA GLU A 13 12.21 13.27 -0.34
C GLU A 13 13.24 13.25 -1.46
N ALA A 14 14.46 13.74 -1.21
CA ALA A 14 15.52 13.78 -2.21
C ALA A 14 15.95 12.36 -2.64
N GLN A 15 15.79 11.38 -1.75
CA GLN A 15 16.04 9.97 -2.03
C GLN A 15 14.75 9.16 -2.30
N GLY A 16 13.60 9.83 -2.42
CA GLY A 16 12.31 9.18 -2.67
C GLY A 16 11.87 8.25 -1.53
N LEU A 17 12.20 8.57 -0.27
CA LEU A 17 11.93 7.72 0.89
C LEU A 17 10.82 8.27 1.78
N PHE A 18 9.81 7.43 2.00
CA PHE A 18 8.59 7.78 2.74
C PHE A 18 8.25 6.71 3.79
N GLU A 19 7.55 7.11 4.84
CA GLU A 19 6.80 6.23 5.72
C GLU A 19 5.32 6.33 5.34
N LEU A 20 4.70 5.18 5.11
CA LEU A 20 3.27 5.05 4.93
C LEU A 20 2.69 4.35 6.16
N SER A 21 1.69 4.94 6.80
CA SER A 21 0.98 4.28 7.89
C SER A 21 -0.52 4.23 7.66
N LEU A 22 -1.11 3.10 8.03
CA LEU A 22 -2.55 2.88 8.03
C LEU A 22 -3.12 3.13 9.44
N PRO A 23 -4.41 3.43 9.57
CA PRO A 23 -5.01 3.62 10.88
C PRO A 23 -5.02 2.30 11.68
N ALA A 24 -5.05 2.42 13.00
CA ALA A 24 -5.23 1.27 13.87
C ALA A 24 -6.58 0.59 13.58
N VAL A 25 -6.60 -0.73 13.54
CA VAL A 25 -7.81 -1.53 13.32
C VAL A 25 -8.15 -2.29 14.59
N ARG A 26 -9.43 -2.25 14.97
CA ARG A 26 -10.00 -3.18 15.94
C ARG A 26 -11.21 -3.85 15.29
N PHE A 27 -11.08 -5.13 15.01
CA PHE A 27 -12.09 -5.92 14.31
C PHE A 27 -12.71 -6.94 15.27
N ALA A 28 -13.98 -6.74 15.61
CA ALA A 28 -14.73 -7.67 16.44
C ALA A 28 -15.41 -8.73 15.57
N LEU A 29 -15.10 -9.99 15.84
CA LEU A 29 -15.69 -11.18 15.24
C LEU A 29 -16.54 -11.90 16.29
N PRO A 30 -17.53 -12.72 15.89
CA PRO A 30 -18.29 -13.55 16.82
C PRO A 30 -17.40 -14.43 17.74
N MET A 31 -16.21 -14.80 17.26
CA MET A 31 -15.27 -15.70 17.95
C MET A 31 -14.14 -14.97 18.69
N GLY A 32 -14.05 -13.64 18.64
CA GLY A 32 -12.95 -12.90 19.24
C GLY A 32 -12.75 -11.49 18.70
N VAL A 33 -11.69 -10.84 19.14
CA VAL A 33 -11.31 -9.49 18.70
C VAL A 33 -9.89 -9.55 18.13
N VAL A 34 -9.70 -8.93 16.97
CA VAL A 34 -8.39 -8.72 16.37
C VAL A 34 -8.07 -7.24 16.47
N THR A 35 -6.93 -6.91 17.08
CA THR A 35 -6.42 -5.55 17.19
C THR A 35 -5.09 -5.44 16.46
N LEU A 36 -4.98 -4.46 15.57
CA LEU A 36 -3.78 -4.11 14.83
C LEU A 36 -3.48 -2.63 15.10
N PRO A 37 -2.33 -2.26 15.70
CA PRO A 37 -1.87 -0.88 15.74
C PRO A 37 -1.53 -0.42 14.32
N PRO A 38 -1.30 0.88 14.09
CA PRO A 38 -0.95 1.41 12.77
C PRO A 38 0.25 0.67 12.17
N PRO A 39 0.10 -0.14 11.11
CA PRO A 39 1.24 -0.75 10.44
C PRO A 39 2.02 0.35 9.71
N ARG A 40 3.34 0.28 9.80
CA ARG A 40 4.26 1.26 9.22
C ARG A 40 5.05 0.61 8.11
N PHE A 41 4.91 1.13 6.92
CA PHE A 41 5.63 0.69 5.74
C PHE A 41 6.69 1.73 5.39
N ARG A 42 7.93 1.28 5.30
CA ARG A 42 8.98 2.07 4.67
C ARG A 42 8.85 1.89 3.16
N THR A 43 8.72 3.00 2.46
CA THR A 43 8.43 3.03 1.04
C THR A 43 9.51 3.79 0.30
N SER A 44 10.16 3.12 -0.66
CA SER A 44 11.11 3.77 -1.56
C SER A 44 10.50 3.91 -2.95
N LEU A 45 10.41 5.13 -3.42
CA LEU A 45 10.03 5.49 -4.79
C LEU A 45 11.28 5.48 -5.68
N ARG A 46 11.13 4.97 -6.90
CA ARG A 46 12.14 5.00 -7.95
C ARG A 46 11.45 5.35 -9.26
N GLU A 47 12.19 5.96 -10.16
CA GLU A 47 11.71 6.27 -11.52
C GLU A 47 12.45 5.43 -12.56
N PRO A 48 12.15 4.13 -12.68
CA PRO A 48 12.75 3.31 -13.69
C PRO A 48 12.17 3.69 -15.06
N ARG A 49 12.91 4.45 -15.87
CA ARG A 49 12.54 4.72 -17.27
C ARG A 49 12.80 3.48 -18.12
N VAL A 50 11.89 2.51 -18.06
CA VAL A 50 11.98 1.25 -18.81
C VAL A 50 10.75 1.11 -19.71
N SER A 51 10.97 1.13 -21.03
CA SER A 51 9.92 0.81 -22.02
C SER A 51 10.10 -0.62 -22.52
N THR A 52 9.07 -1.46 -22.36
CA THR A 52 9.03 -2.82 -22.89
C THR A 52 7.71 -3.07 -23.60
N GLY A 53 7.76 -3.39 -24.89
CA GLY A 53 6.60 -3.94 -25.62
C GLY A 53 5.34 -3.06 -25.62
N GLY A 54 5.48 -1.73 -25.60
CA GLY A 54 4.36 -0.78 -25.57
C GLY A 54 3.96 -0.28 -24.17
N TYR A 55 4.49 -0.89 -23.11
CA TYR A 55 4.39 -0.39 -21.74
C TYR A 55 5.65 0.41 -21.38
N THR A 56 5.46 1.64 -20.91
CA THR A 56 6.54 2.48 -20.35
C THR A 56 6.32 2.61 -18.85
N GLU A 57 7.19 1.99 -18.07
CA GLU A 57 7.23 2.19 -16.63
C GLU A 57 7.79 3.58 -16.34
N HIS A 58 7.11 4.32 -15.47
CA HIS A 58 7.55 5.65 -15.02
C HIS A 58 7.97 5.60 -13.55
N THR A 59 7.21 4.87 -12.73
CA THR A 59 7.37 4.90 -11.29
C THR A 59 7.27 3.51 -10.71
N GLN A 60 8.19 3.17 -9.81
CA GLN A 60 8.16 1.97 -9.00
C GLN A 60 8.21 2.35 -7.52
N ALA A 61 7.30 1.80 -6.72
CA ALA A 61 7.30 1.93 -5.27
C ALA A 61 7.52 0.57 -4.62
N ASP A 62 8.57 0.44 -3.80
CA ASP A 62 8.81 -0.73 -2.96
C ASP A 62 8.40 -0.41 -1.52
N MET A 63 7.53 -1.23 -0.93
CA MET A 63 6.97 -1.05 0.41
C MET A 63 7.41 -2.21 1.32
N VAL A 64 7.90 -1.91 2.52
CA VAL A 64 8.36 -2.92 3.49
C VAL A 64 7.79 -2.65 4.88
N LEU A 65 7.09 -3.62 5.47
CA LEU A 65 6.57 -3.52 6.82
C LEU A 65 7.70 -3.42 7.86
N GLN A 66 7.70 -2.38 8.68
CA GLN A 66 8.76 -2.08 9.66
C GLN A 66 8.42 -2.57 11.07
N ASN A 67 7.16 -2.45 11.48
CA ASN A 67 6.71 -2.78 12.84
C ASN A 67 5.97 -4.12 12.92
N GLY A 68 6.43 -5.11 12.15
CA GLY A 68 5.75 -6.39 12.00
C GLY A 68 5.83 -7.35 13.20
N LYS A 69 6.77 -7.13 14.13
CA LYS A 69 6.92 -7.97 15.31
C LYS A 69 5.77 -7.73 16.29
N ASP A 70 5.10 -8.83 16.69
CA ASP A 70 3.96 -8.86 17.61
C ASP A 70 2.88 -7.82 17.25
N ILE A 71 2.76 -7.51 15.96
CA ILE A 71 1.95 -6.42 15.46
C ILE A 71 0.47 -6.66 15.72
N CYS A 72 0.00 -7.90 15.66
CA CYS A 72 -1.42 -8.21 15.76
C CYS A 72 -1.73 -8.88 17.10
N THR A 73 -2.69 -8.36 17.85
CA THR A 73 -3.23 -9.02 19.05
C THR A 73 -4.56 -9.67 18.72
N VAL A 74 -4.67 -10.97 18.97
CA VAL A 74 -5.89 -11.74 18.78
C VAL A 74 -6.39 -12.24 20.13
N GLU A 75 -7.55 -11.75 20.53
CA GLU A 75 -8.27 -12.17 21.72
C GLU A 75 -9.37 -13.15 21.30
N LEU A 76 -9.21 -14.44 21.60
CA LEU A 76 -10.24 -15.44 21.34
C LEU A 76 -11.25 -15.47 22.48
N GLY A 77 -12.52 -15.39 22.12
CA GLY A 77 -13.65 -15.54 23.03
C GLY A 77 -13.85 -16.99 23.50
N PHE A 78 -15.08 -17.30 23.92
CA PHE A 78 -15.45 -18.64 24.37
C PHE A 78 -15.14 -19.70 23.29
N PRO A 79 -14.56 -20.87 23.63
CA PRO A 79 -14.27 -21.38 24.99
C PRO A 79 -12.84 -21.10 25.51
N PHE A 80 -11.97 -20.42 24.76
CA PHE A 80 -10.53 -20.41 25.06
C PHE A 80 -10.09 -19.25 25.95
N GLY A 81 -10.71 -18.06 25.84
CA GLY A 81 -10.34 -16.90 26.66
C GLY A 81 -8.84 -16.56 26.58
N LYS A 82 -8.21 -16.78 25.42
CA LYS A 82 -6.77 -16.63 25.23
C LYS A 82 -6.45 -15.42 24.38
N THR A 83 -5.37 -14.74 24.74
CA THR A 83 -4.79 -13.64 23.95
C THR A 83 -3.50 -14.12 23.32
N PHE A 84 -3.30 -13.81 22.05
CA PHE A 84 -2.09 -14.13 21.29
C PHE A 84 -1.56 -12.90 20.59
N CYS A 85 -0.24 -12.78 20.53
CA CYS A 85 0.42 -11.85 19.64
C CYS A 85 0.87 -12.60 18.38
N VAL A 86 0.69 -11.97 17.23
CA VAL A 86 1.04 -12.49 15.92
C VAL A 86 2.01 -11.52 15.27
N SER A 87 3.14 -12.06 14.83
CA SER A 87 4.11 -11.33 14.03
C SER A 87 3.81 -11.47 12.54
N ALA A 88 4.09 -10.42 11.79
CA ALA A 88 3.93 -10.36 10.34
C ALA A 88 5.20 -9.83 9.68
N ALA A 89 5.45 -10.27 8.46
CA ALA A 89 6.39 -9.66 7.53
C ALA A 89 5.64 -9.37 6.23
N GLY A 90 5.88 -8.22 5.63
CA GLY A 90 5.18 -7.80 4.43
C GLY A 90 6.09 -7.02 3.51
N TRP A 91 6.03 -7.35 2.22
CA TRP A 91 6.66 -6.61 1.15
C TRP A 91 5.66 -6.42 0.01
N GLY A 92 5.69 -5.26 -0.62
CA GLY A 92 4.89 -4.97 -1.80
C GLY A 92 5.68 -4.15 -2.80
N ARG A 93 5.41 -4.36 -4.08
CA ARG A 93 5.90 -3.52 -5.17
C ARG A 93 4.73 -3.05 -6.01
N ALA A 94 4.61 -1.74 -6.15
CA ALA A 94 3.74 -1.14 -7.16
C ALA A 94 4.61 -0.65 -8.32
N ARG A 95 4.16 -0.90 -9.55
CA ARG A 95 4.70 -0.32 -10.77
C ARG A 95 3.60 0.46 -11.46
N ILE A 96 3.91 1.68 -11.84
CA ILE A 96 3.02 2.61 -12.50
C ILE A 96 3.69 2.99 -13.81
N GLY A 97 2.93 2.90 -14.89
CA GLY A 97 3.40 3.25 -16.22
C GLY A 97 2.24 3.50 -17.16
N PHE A 98 2.57 3.65 -18.43
CA PHE A 98 1.62 3.90 -19.49
C PHE A 98 1.66 2.77 -20.50
N GLU A 99 0.48 2.35 -20.96
CA GLU A 99 0.32 1.48 -22.12
C GLU A 99 -0.56 2.22 -23.12
N GLY A 100 0.05 2.76 -24.18
CA GLY A 100 -0.59 3.75 -25.05
C GLY A 100 -1.01 5.00 -24.26
N ASP A 101 -2.28 5.38 -24.34
CA ASP A 101 -2.85 6.55 -23.64
C ASP A 101 -3.46 6.19 -22.26
N THR A 102 -3.19 4.99 -21.74
CA THR A 102 -3.78 4.52 -20.48
C THR A 102 -2.75 4.34 -19.38
N VAL A 103 -3.01 4.90 -18.20
CA VAL A 103 -2.24 4.61 -16.98
C VAL A 103 -2.53 3.18 -16.56
N ARG A 104 -1.46 2.39 -16.40
CA ARG A 104 -1.53 1.02 -15.92
C ARG A 104 -0.76 0.91 -14.61
N ILE A 105 -1.45 0.35 -13.61
CA ILE A 105 -0.89 0.05 -12.30
C ILE A 105 -0.83 -1.46 -12.14
N SER A 106 0.33 -1.97 -11.72
CA SER A 106 0.50 -3.37 -11.32
C SER A 106 1.06 -3.44 -9.91
N CYS A 107 0.52 -4.35 -9.10
CA CYS A 107 0.93 -4.53 -7.71
C CYS A 107 1.27 -5.99 -7.45
N ASP A 108 2.50 -6.22 -7.00
CA ASP A 108 2.98 -7.52 -6.51
C ASP A 108 3.07 -7.44 -4.99
N ILE A 109 2.27 -8.22 -4.25
CA ILE A 109 2.28 -8.22 -2.77
C ILE A 109 2.61 -9.60 -2.24
N GLN A 110 3.53 -9.64 -1.29
CA GLN A 110 3.86 -10.85 -0.53
C GLN A 110 3.78 -10.56 0.98
N ALA A 111 2.94 -11.33 1.67
CA ALA A 111 2.79 -11.26 3.11
C ALA A 111 3.05 -12.63 3.75
N GLY A 112 3.81 -12.63 4.85
CA GLY A 112 4.06 -13.77 5.71
C GLY A 112 3.55 -13.50 7.12
N LEU A 113 2.96 -14.52 7.74
CA LEU A 113 2.48 -14.47 9.12
C LEU A 113 3.09 -15.62 9.91
N GLU A 114 3.54 -15.32 11.13
CA GLU A 114 3.90 -16.35 12.10
C GLU A 114 2.73 -16.55 13.06
N LEU A 115 2.00 -17.64 12.85
CA LEU A 115 0.80 -17.95 13.63
C LEU A 115 1.08 -19.03 14.69
N PRO A 116 0.66 -18.83 15.95
CA PRO A 116 0.67 -19.90 16.93
C PRO A 116 -0.27 -21.03 16.52
N ARG A 117 0.03 -22.26 16.96
CA ARG A 117 -0.74 -23.47 16.63
C ARG A 117 -2.06 -23.53 17.39
N VAL A 118 -3.02 -22.69 16.97
CA VAL A 118 -4.36 -22.60 17.54
C VAL A 118 -5.41 -22.93 16.47
N PRO A 119 -6.33 -23.87 16.72
CA PRO A 119 -7.40 -24.19 15.78
C PRO A 119 -8.23 -22.94 15.41
N GLY A 120 -8.49 -22.74 14.12
CA GLY A 120 -9.31 -21.62 13.61
C GLY A 120 -8.59 -20.27 13.51
N LEU A 121 -7.47 -20.05 14.20
CA LEU A 121 -6.72 -18.78 14.12
C LEU A 121 -6.20 -18.52 12.71
N ARG A 122 -5.73 -19.56 12.02
CA ARG A 122 -5.29 -19.47 10.63
C ARG A 122 -6.38 -18.93 9.72
N SER A 123 -7.59 -19.48 9.80
CA SER A 123 -8.72 -19.05 8.96
C SER A 123 -9.15 -17.61 9.25
N ILE A 124 -9.12 -17.19 10.52
CA ILE A 124 -9.42 -15.80 10.91
C ILE A 124 -8.36 -14.85 10.33
N MET A 125 -7.09 -15.21 10.47
CA MET A 125 -5.97 -14.38 10.00
C MET A 125 -5.88 -14.34 8.48
N GLU A 126 -6.16 -15.45 7.79
CA GLU A 126 -6.23 -15.49 6.32
C GLU A 126 -7.38 -14.61 5.81
N LEU A 127 -8.55 -14.66 6.44
CA LEU A 127 -9.67 -13.78 6.10
C LEU A 127 -9.31 -12.30 6.35
N PHE A 128 -8.76 -11.99 7.52
CA PHE A 128 -8.32 -10.65 7.88
C PHE A 128 -7.29 -10.11 6.89
N VAL A 129 -6.22 -10.86 6.62
CA VAL A 129 -5.15 -10.44 5.72
C VAL A 129 -5.66 -10.29 4.29
N ARG A 130 -6.51 -11.20 3.81
CA ARG A 130 -7.09 -11.08 2.48
C ARG A 130 -7.94 -9.83 2.34
N THR A 131 -8.85 -9.56 3.27
CA THR A 131 -9.70 -8.36 3.22
C THR A 131 -8.86 -7.10 3.38
N TYR A 132 -8.01 -7.05 4.41
CA TYR A 132 -7.22 -5.87 4.73
C TYR A 132 -6.19 -5.51 3.65
N LEU A 133 -5.43 -6.49 3.14
CA LEU A 133 -4.43 -6.22 2.10
C LEU A 133 -5.09 -5.85 0.76
N THR A 134 -6.21 -6.49 0.41
CA THR A 134 -6.93 -6.16 -0.83
C THR A 134 -7.41 -4.71 -0.79
N ASP A 135 -8.07 -4.31 0.30
CA ASP A 135 -8.58 -2.95 0.48
C ASP A 135 -7.42 -1.94 0.52
N SER A 136 -6.36 -2.25 1.27
CA SER A 136 -5.16 -1.40 1.39
C SER A 136 -4.45 -1.17 0.05
N VAL A 137 -4.32 -2.22 -0.77
CA VAL A 137 -3.66 -2.16 -2.08
C VAL A 137 -4.51 -1.39 -3.08
N LEU A 138 -5.83 -1.59 -3.06
CA LEU A 138 -6.75 -0.83 -3.90
C LEU A 138 -6.70 0.66 -3.58
N GLU A 139 -6.76 1.02 -2.29
CA GLU A 139 -6.67 2.42 -1.84
C GLU A 139 -5.32 3.05 -2.23
N CYS A 140 -4.21 2.33 -2.02
CA CYS A 140 -2.88 2.79 -2.41
C CYS A 140 -2.76 2.99 -3.93
N SER A 141 -3.29 2.04 -4.72
CA SER A 141 -3.29 2.15 -6.18
C SER A 141 -4.12 3.33 -6.66
N MET A 142 -5.27 3.61 -6.04
CA MET A 142 -6.11 4.75 -6.39
C MET A 142 -5.46 6.08 -5.99
N ALA A 143 -4.79 6.15 -4.84
CA ALA A 143 -4.07 7.34 -4.42
C ALA A 143 -2.88 7.64 -5.35
N LEU A 144 -2.13 6.61 -5.72
CA LEU A 144 -1.04 6.72 -6.69
C LEU A 144 -1.52 7.11 -8.09
N ALA A 145 -2.66 6.57 -8.55
CA ALA A 145 -3.27 6.98 -9.81
C ALA A 145 -3.62 8.46 -9.83
N ARG A 146 -4.28 8.96 -8.77
CA ARG A 146 -4.65 10.38 -8.64
C ARG A 146 -3.42 11.29 -8.65
N ALA A 147 -2.38 10.92 -7.91
CA ALA A 147 -1.14 11.67 -7.91
C ALA A 147 -0.45 11.69 -9.30
N ALA A 148 -0.53 10.59 -10.05
CA ALA A 148 -0.01 10.53 -11.41
C ALA A 148 -0.82 11.40 -12.38
N ASP A 149 -2.16 11.44 -12.26
CA ASP A 149 -3.01 12.33 -13.05
C ASP A 149 -2.71 13.82 -12.74
N GLU A 150 -2.51 14.17 -11.46
CA GLU A 150 -2.14 15.53 -11.05
C GLU A 150 -0.77 15.97 -11.61
N LEU A 151 0.23 15.07 -11.63
CA LEU A 151 1.53 15.32 -12.23
C LEU A 151 1.45 15.52 -13.76
N ALA A 152 0.57 14.77 -14.44
CA ALA A 152 0.36 14.93 -15.88
C ALA A 152 -0.28 16.30 -16.20
N ASP A 153 -1.23 16.76 -15.38
CA ASP A 153 -1.85 18.09 -15.52
C ASP A 153 -0.84 19.23 -15.24
N GLU A 154 0.05 19.06 -14.25
CA GLU A 154 1.11 20.02 -13.96
C GLU A 154 2.17 20.10 -15.09
N GLU A 155 2.55 18.98 -15.72
CA GLU A 155 3.44 18.99 -16.89
C GLU A 155 2.78 19.65 -18.12
N VAL A 156 1.47 19.47 -18.31
CA VAL A 156 0.69 20.13 -19.36
C VAL A 156 0.54 21.63 -19.10
N HIS A 157 0.53 22.08 -17.83
CA HIS A 157 0.50 23.51 -17.49
C HIS A 157 1.87 24.17 -17.41
N ALA A 158 2.94 23.42 -17.13
CA ALA A 158 4.32 23.89 -17.17
C ALA A 158 4.84 24.05 -18.62
N SER A 159 4.31 23.26 -19.56
CA SER A 159 4.51 23.45 -21.00
C SER A 159 3.58 24.53 -21.54
N GLY A 160 3.91 25.79 -21.24
CA GLY A 160 3.21 26.95 -21.80
C GLY A 160 3.04 26.86 -23.33
N PRO A 161 2.00 27.50 -23.91
CA PRO A 161 1.70 27.36 -25.32
C PRO A 161 2.93 27.75 -26.16
N PRO A 162 3.26 27.03 -27.25
CA PRO A 162 4.39 27.38 -28.08
C PRO A 162 4.26 28.84 -28.54
N PRO A 163 5.35 29.61 -28.55
CA PRO A 163 5.29 31.00 -28.97
C PRO A 163 4.69 31.03 -30.38
N ARG A 164 3.57 31.73 -30.54
CA ARG A 164 3.00 32.03 -31.85
C ARG A 164 4.08 32.76 -32.63
N LEU A 165 4.70 32.08 -33.60
CA LEU A 165 5.53 32.71 -34.62
C LEU A 165 4.70 33.85 -35.22
N ALA A 166 5.11 35.08 -34.91
CA ALA A 166 4.59 36.26 -35.58
C ALA A 166 4.95 36.12 -37.06
N ALA A 167 3.93 35.88 -37.89
CA ALA A 167 4.07 35.93 -39.33
C ALA A 167 4.50 37.34 -39.73
N ALA A 168 5.61 37.43 -40.46
CA ALA A 168 6.13 38.64 -41.08
C ALA A 168 5.31 39.04 -42.31
#